data_AF-A0A7W1PXN9-F1
#
_entry.id   AF-A0A7W1PXN9-F1
#
_cell.length_a   1.000
_cell.length_b   1.000
_cell.length_c   1.000
_cell.angle_alpha   90.00
_cell.angle_beta   90.00
_cell.angle_gamma   90.00
#
_symmetry.space_group_name_H-M   'P 1'
#
loop_
_entity.id
_entity.type
_entity.pdbx_description
1 polymer ?
#
loop_
_entity_poly.entity_id
_entity_poly.type
_entity_poly.pdbx_seq_one_letter_code
_entity_poly.pdbx_strand_id
1 'polypeptide(L)' 'GMTQCWQADLRKYNVRVMGINPSYVATAFGTVDGVEKTAEPNKLTGTEIAHTIKSALEMDVRGFIPELSVWATNPF' A
#
# COMPACT_ATOMS: atom_id res chain seq x y z
N GLY A 1 -4.86 -6.92 -12.68
CA GLY A 1 -5.42 -6.65 -14.02
C GLY A 1 -5.46 -5.16 -14.32
N MET A 2 -6.34 -4.42 -13.63
CA MET A 2 -6.53 -2.98 -13.87
C MET A 2 -5.25 -2.15 -13.69
N THR A 3 -4.49 -2.38 -12.62
CA THR A 3 -3.23 -1.68 -12.35
C THR A 3 -2.23 -1.83 -13.50
N GLN A 4 -2.09 -3.05 -14.04
CA GLN A 4 -1.18 -3.31 -15.17
C GLN A 4 -1.66 -2.64 -16.46
N CYS A 5 -2.97 -2.61 -16.74
CA CYS A 5 -3.51 -1.88 -17.88
C CYS A 5 -3.19 -0.38 -17.77
N TRP A 6 -3.41 0.23 -16.61
CA TRP A 6 -3.11 1.64 -16.39
C TRP A 6 -1.62 1.95 -16.45
N GLN A 7 -0.77 1.07 -15.94
CA GLN A 7 0.68 1.19 -16.07
C GLN A 7 1.11 1.25 -17.54
N ALA A 8 0.53 0.40 -18.40
CA ALA A 8 0.81 0.41 -19.83
C ALA A 8 0.28 1.68 -20.52
N ASP A 9 -0.98 2.03 -20.26
CA ASP A 9 -1.67 3.11 -20.99
C ASP A 9 -1.18 4.50 -20.61
N LEU A 10 -0.79 4.71 -19.35
CA LEU A 10 -0.50 6.05 -18.81
C LEU A 10 1.00 6.39 -18.81
N ARG A 11 1.90 5.42 -19.03
CA ARG A 11 3.35 5.64 -19.07
C ARG A 11 3.77 6.70 -20.10
N LYS A 12 3.12 6.72 -21.26
CA LYS A 12 3.36 7.72 -22.32
C LYS A 12 3.06 9.17 -21.89
N TYR A 13 2.31 9.36 -20.81
CA TYR A 13 1.98 10.67 -20.25
C TYR A 13 2.79 10.99 -18.99
N ASN A 14 3.84 10.20 -18.69
CA ASN A 14 4.66 10.34 -17.49
C ASN A 14 3.84 10.23 -16.17
N VAL A 15 2.76 9.45 -16.19
CA VAL A 15 1.97 9.15 -15.00
C VAL A 15 2.48 7.84 -14.39
N ARG A 16 2.79 7.89 -13.08
CA ARG A 16 3.28 6.75 -12.30
C ARG A 16 2.10 6.03 -11.64
N VAL A 17 1.91 4.75 -11.92
CA VAL A 17 0.81 3.93 -11.36
C VAL A 17 1.39 2.86 -10.44
N MET A 18 1.14 2.99 -9.14
CA MET A 18 1.75 2.17 -8.09
C MET A 18 0.68 1.33 -7.39
N GLY A 19 0.83 0.00 -7.40
CA GLY A 19 -0.01 -0.92 -6.63
C GLY A 19 0.60 -1.18 -5.25
N ILE A 20 -0.14 -0.86 -4.18
CA ILE A 20 0.26 -1.10 -2.80
C ILE A 20 -0.61 -2.20 -2.21
N ASN A 21 0.00 -3.34 -1.88
CA ASN A 21 -0.70 -4.54 -1.43
C ASN A 21 -0.35 -4.85 0.04
N PRO A 22 -1.02 -4.23 1.02
CA PRO A 22 -0.82 -4.59 2.42
C PRO A 22 -1.47 -5.94 2.74
N SER A 23 -0.84 -6.67 3.67
CA SER A 23 -1.47 -7.79 4.38
C SER A 23 -2.48 -7.28 5.43
N TYR A 24 -2.72 -8.00 6.53
CA TYR A 24 -3.65 -7.54 7.56
C TYR A 24 -3.16 -6.26 8.25
N VAL A 25 -4.02 -5.22 8.24
CA VAL A 25 -3.78 -3.94 8.93
C VAL A 25 -4.91 -3.71 9.92
N ALA A 26 -4.57 -3.45 11.19
CA ALA A 26 -5.54 -3.16 12.24
C ALA A 26 -6.10 -1.73 12.07
N THR A 27 -7.17 -1.61 11.28
CA THR A 27 -7.90 -0.36 11.04
C THR A 27 -9.41 -0.61 11.14
N ALA A 28 -10.22 0.45 11.04
CA ALA A 28 -11.67 0.35 10.91
C ALA A 28 -12.16 -0.29 9.59
N PHE A 29 -11.25 -0.65 8.68
CA PHE A 29 -11.62 -1.22 7.39
C PHE A 29 -12.41 -2.53 7.54
N GLY A 30 -13.61 -2.54 6.96
CA GLY A 30 -14.56 -3.65 7.01
C GLY A 30 -15.36 -3.77 8.31
N THR A 31 -15.30 -2.79 9.21
CA THR A 31 -16.18 -2.71 10.39
C THR A 31 -17.49 -1.98 10.04
N VAL A 32 -18.60 -2.37 10.68
CA VAL A 32 -19.94 -1.80 10.40
C VAL A 32 -20.13 -0.47 11.13
N ASP A 33 -19.51 -0.34 12.30
CA ASP A 33 -19.57 0.80 13.20
C ASP A 33 -18.45 1.83 12.97
N GLY A 34 -17.49 1.51 12.08
CA GLY A 34 -16.34 2.38 11.80
C GLY A 34 -15.32 2.41 12.96
N VAL A 35 -15.41 1.48 13.90
CA VAL A 35 -14.49 1.39 15.03
C VAL A 35 -13.21 0.69 14.60
N GLU A 36 -12.05 1.23 15.02
CA GLU A 36 -10.78 0.58 14.74
C GLU A 36 -10.66 -0.78 15.43
N LYS A 37 -10.18 -1.77 14.70
CA LYS A 37 -9.79 -3.06 15.29
C LYS A 37 -8.64 -2.81 16.26
N THR A 38 -8.63 -3.54 17.38
CA THR A 38 -7.56 -3.48 18.38
C THR A 38 -6.21 -3.69 17.71
N ALA A 39 -5.26 -2.79 17.97
CA ALA A 39 -3.90 -2.92 17.50
C ALA A 39 -3.21 -4.09 18.23
N GLU A 40 -2.79 -5.10 17.46
CA GLU A 40 -2.02 -6.22 17.98
C GLU A 40 -0.53 -6.03 17.62
N PRO A 41 0.43 -6.34 18.53
CA PRO A 41 1.86 -6.08 18.31
C PRO A 41 2.48 -6.79 17.08
N ASN A 42 1.85 -7.86 16.63
CA ASN A 42 2.25 -8.72 15.52
C ASN A 42 1.59 -8.34 14.18
N LYS A 43 0.75 -7.31 14.14
CA LYS A 43 0.02 -6.87 12.94
C LYS A 43 0.53 -5.52 12.45
N LEU A 44 0.30 -5.23 11.16
CA LEU A 44 0.58 -3.92 10.61
C LEU A 44 -0.41 -2.89 11.16
N THR A 45 0.06 -1.66 11.28
CA THR A 45 -0.77 -0.48 11.55
C THR A 45 -0.84 0.40 10.31
N GLY A 46 -1.63 1.47 10.37
CA GLY A 46 -1.63 2.49 9.32
C GLY A 46 -0.25 3.14 9.10
N THR A 47 0.62 3.13 10.12
CA THR A 47 1.93 3.80 10.10
C THR A 47 2.88 3.17 9.09
N GLU A 48 2.98 1.84 9.06
CA GLU A 48 3.88 1.13 8.13
C GLU A 48 3.43 1.34 6.67
N ILE A 49 2.12 1.35 6.43
CA ILE A 49 1.55 1.59 5.10
C ILE A 49 1.77 3.04 4.68
N ALA A 50 1.58 4.01 5.58
CA ALA A 50 1.86 5.42 5.32
C ALA A 50 3.34 5.67 5.00
N HIS A 51 4.25 5.07 5.77
CA HIS A 51 5.69 5.11 5.50
C HIS A 51 6.01 4.56 4.11
N THR A 52 5.38 3.45 3.74
CA THR A 52 5.59 2.80 2.45
C THR A 52 5.10 3.66 1.28
N ILE A 53 3.89 4.22 1.37
CA ILE A 53 3.34 5.13 0.36
C ILE A 53 4.23 6.36 0.21
N LYS A 54 4.62 6.98 1.33
CA LYS A 54 5.52 8.15 1.32
C LYS A 54 6.84 7.83 0.61
N SER A 55 7.48 6.71 0.97
CA SER A 55 8.75 6.29 0.36
C SER A 55 8.63 6.06 -1.15
N ALA A 56 7.51 5.46 -1.61
CA ALA A 56 7.25 5.25 -3.03
C ALA A 56 7.05 6.58 -3.79
N LEU A 57 6.37 7.56 -3.17
CA LEU A 57 6.13 8.88 -3.75
C LEU A 57 7.40 9.74 -3.84
N GLU A 58 8.28 9.65 -2.85
CA GLU A 58 9.53 10.40 -2.74
C GLU A 58 10.61 9.97 -3.74
N MET A 59 10.42 8.84 -4.44
CA MET A 59 11.31 8.40 -5.50
C MET A 59 11.42 9.45 -6.62
N ASP A 60 12.65 9.65 -7.12
CA ASP A 60 12.93 10.49 -8.28
C ASP A 60 11.95 10.20 -9.43
N VAL A 61 11.47 11.25 -10.09
CA VAL A 61 10.39 11.17 -11.08
C VAL A 61 10.67 10.23 -12.26
N ARG A 62 11.94 9.89 -12.52
CA ARG A 62 12.34 8.91 -13.55
C ARG A 62 11.98 7.47 -13.18
N GLY A 63 11.78 7.19 -11.89
CA GLY A 63 11.46 5.87 -11.35
C GLY A 63 10.13 5.84 -10.60
N PHE A 64 9.59 4.63 -10.48
CA PHE A 64 8.55 4.30 -9.52
C PHE A 64 8.56 2.80 -9.23
N ILE A 65 7.91 2.42 -8.14
CA ILE A 65 7.69 1.02 -7.76
C ILE A 65 6.32 0.61 -8.32
N PRO A 66 6.24 -0.18 -9.41
CA PRO A 66 4.96 -0.50 -10.03
C PRO A 66 4.05 -1.32 -9.12
N GLU A 67 4.64 -2.18 -8.29
CA GLU A 67 3.92 -3.00 -7.34
C GLU A 67 4.81 -3.31 -6.14
N LEU A 68 4.23 -3.27 -4.94
CA LEU A 68 4.89 -3.73 -3.72
C LEU A 68 3.87 -4.35 -2.76
N SER A 69 4.35 -5.28 -1.95
CA SER A 69 3.55 -5.95 -0.93
C SER A 69 4.15 -5.72 0.45
N VAL A 70 3.32 -5.36 1.43
CA VAL A 70 3.75 -5.12 2.81
C VAL A 70 3.19 -6.21 3.71
N TRP A 71 4.08 -6.96 4.35
CA TRP A 71 3.74 -8.10 5.19
C TRP A 71 4.27 -7.89 6.60
N ALA A 72 3.45 -8.22 7.61
CA ALA A 72 3.96 -8.40 8.95
C ALA A 72 4.93 -9.58 8.96
N THR A 73 6.06 -9.45 9.66
CA THR A 73 7.09 -10.49 9.73
C THR A 73 6.72 -11.67 10.64
N ASN A 74 5.58 -11.63 11.34
CA ASN A 74 5.33 -12.52 12.48
C ASN A 74 4.34 -13.68 12.19
N PRO A 75 4.64 -14.92 12.65
CA PRO A 75 3.78 -16.09 12.46
C PRO A 75 2.63 -16.22 13.47
N PHE A 76 2.64 -15.47 14.58
CA PHE A 76 1.58 -15.42 15.60
C PHE A 76 1.43 -14.05 16.20
#